data_AF-A0A914GX99-F1
#
_entry.id   AF-A0A914GX99-F1
#
_cell.length_a   1.000
_cell.length_b   1.000
_cell.length_c   1.000
_cell.angle_alpha   90.00
_cell.angle_beta   90.00
_cell.angle_gamma   90.00
#
_symmetry.space_group_name_H-M   'P 1'
#
loop_
_entity.id
_entity.type
_entity.pdbx_description
1 polymer ?
#
loop_
_entity_poly.entity_id
_entity_poly.type
_entity_poly.pdbx_seq_one_letter_code
_entity_poly.pdbx_strand_id
1 'polypeptide(L)'
;MVFFLYKHEAVGHDELRACFADLKRSNRIFDGGVFILFNGWSHQVHPFFQYYKRDAERTTKKALDHLKNIDKNQQQNRNFAFITCNVGDWEAWLEPTSSLRMDATLGVKIAPTLIEYSLEDGHCVEGQKLDSDEHFQTANDIVEFMLKRPLSNQEMMPN
;
A
#
# COMPACT_ATOMS: atom_id res chain seq x y z
N MET A 1 19.17 3.16 10.64
CA MET A 1 18.29 2.65 9.59
C MET A 1 18.34 3.55 8.36
N VAL A 2 18.75 2.99 7.21
CA VAL A 2 18.55 3.64 5.91
C VAL A 2 17.41 2.90 5.22
N PHE A 3 16.37 3.64 4.86
CA PHE A 3 15.23 3.12 4.12
C PHE A 3 15.41 3.41 2.63
N PHE A 4 15.40 2.36 1.81
CA PHE A 4 15.31 2.52 0.37
C PHE A 4 13.85 2.39 -0.03
N LEU A 5 13.27 3.50 -0.47
CA LEU A 5 11.88 3.57 -0.89
C LEU A 5 11.78 3.65 -2.41
N TYR A 6 11.32 2.58 -3.04
CA TYR A 6 11.04 2.52 -4.47
C TYR A 6 9.59 2.93 -4.71
N LYS A 7 9.37 4.03 -5.44
CA LYS A 7 8.03 4.53 -5.74
C LYS A 7 7.64 4.18 -7.17
N HIS A 8 6.50 3.55 -7.32
CA HIS A 8 5.88 3.28 -8.61
C HIS A 8 4.48 3.89 -8.66
N GLU A 9 4.02 4.21 -9.86
CA GLU A 9 2.65 4.62 -10.13
C GLU A 9 2.06 3.61 -11.12
N ALA A 10 0.79 3.27 -10.92
CA ALA A 10 0.05 2.37 -11.78
C ALA A 10 -1.38 2.88 -11.96
N VAL A 11 -1.95 2.70 -13.15
CA VAL A 11 -3.37 2.91 -13.43
C VAL A 11 -4.03 1.56 -13.72
N GLY A 12 -4.99 1.18 -12.88
CA GLY A 12 -5.71 -0.07 -13.03
C GLY A 12 -4.84 -1.32 -12.79
N HIS A 13 -5.38 -2.47 -13.19
CA HIS A 13 -4.81 -3.78 -12.87
C HIS A 13 -3.58 -4.11 -13.74
N ASP A 14 -3.57 -3.74 -15.02
CA ASP A 14 -2.49 -4.14 -15.94
C ASP A 14 -1.17 -3.45 -15.60
N GLU A 15 -1.19 -2.15 -15.32
CA GLU A 15 0.01 -1.42 -14.89
C GLU A 15 0.47 -1.86 -13.49
N LEU A 16 -0.46 -2.24 -12.61
CA LEU A 16 -0.12 -2.80 -11.30
C LEU A 16 0.62 -4.13 -11.46
N ARG A 17 0.17 -5.00 -12.36
CA ARG A 17 0.87 -6.25 -12.70
C ARG A 17 2.25 -6.01 -13.32
N ALA A 18 2.38 -4.98 -14.16
CA ALA A 18 3.67 -4.57 -14.69
C ALA A 18 4.62 -4.15 -13.57
N CYS A 19 4.15 -3.37 -12.59
CA CYS A 19 4.93 -3.01 -11.41
C CYS A 19 5.39 -4.26 -10.63
N PHE A 20 4.51 -5.24 -10.39
CA PHE A 20 4.91 -6.48 -9.72
C PHE A 20 5.97 -7.25 -10.50
N ALA A 21 5.84 -7.34 -11.82
CA ALA A 21 6.83 -8.01 -12.66
C ALA A 21 8.19 -7.31 -12.57
N ASP A 22 8.23 -5.98 -12.56
CA ASP A 22 9.47 -5.22 -12.46
C ASP A 22 10.11 -5.34 -11.07
N LEU A 23 9.32 -5.32 -9.99
CA LEU A 23 9.82 -5.59 -8.64
C LEU A 23 10.43 -7.00 -8.56
N LYS A 24 9.77 -8.02 -9.10
CA LYS A 24 10.28 -9.41 -9.15
C LYS A 24 11.58 -9.51 -9.95
N ARG A 25 11.68 -8.83 -11.10
CA ARG A 25 12.90 -8.82 -11.95
C ARG A 25 14.07 -8.07 -11.33
N SER A 26 13.82 -7.16 -10.39
CA SER A 26 14.88 -6.32 -9.81
C SER A 26 15.92 -7.10 -8.99
N ASN A 27 15.66 -8.38 -8.65
CA ASN A 27 16.48 -9.19 -7.75
C ASN A 27 16.81 -8.51 -6.41
N ARG A 28 15.96 -7.56 -5.98
CA ARG A 28 16.07 -6.89 -4.68
C ARG A 28 15.22 -7.60 -3.65
N ILE A 29 15.72 -7.66 -2.41
CA ILE A 29 14.96 -8.16 -1.26
C ILE A 29 14.22 -6.97 -0.65
N PHE A 30 12.89 -6.99 -0.67
CA PHE A 30 12.02 -6.00 -0.04
C PHE A 30 11.64 -6.43 1.38
N ASP A 31 12.63 -6.53 2.26
CA ASP A 31 12.49 -6.94 3.67
C ASP A 31 11.73 -5.92 4.54
N GLY A 32 11.53 -4.71 4.02
CA GLY A 32 10.61 -3.71 4.59
C GLY A 32 9.16 -3.95 4.19
N GLY A 33 8.88 -4.69 3.12
CA GLY A 33 7.55 -4.93 2.58
C GLY A 33 7.28 -4.22 1.26
N VAL A 34 6.23 -4.68 0.56
CA VAL A 34 5.71 -4.06 -0.66
C VAL A 34 4.32 -3.53 -0.35
N PHE A 35 4.17 -2.22 -0.42
CA PHE A 35 2.95 -1.53 -0.02
C PHE A 35 2.25 -0.95 -1.24
N ILE A 36 0.93 -1.04 -1.27
CA ILE A 36 0.11 -0.55 -2.39
C ILE A 36 -0.99 0.33 -1.85
N LEU A 37 -1.00 1.60 -2.26
CA LEU A 37 -2.07 2.55 -1.99
C LEU A 37 -3.01 2.61 -3.19
N PHE A 38 -4.22 2.09 -3.03
CA PHE A 38 -5.31 2.20 -3.99
C PHE A 38 -6.06 3.50 -3.75
N ASN A 39 -6.05 4.40 -4.74
CA ASN A 39 -6.70 5.70 -4.70
C ASN A 39 -7.52 5.95 -5.97
N GLY A 40 -8.55 6.79 -5.90
CA GLY A 40 -9.32 7.20 -7.08
C GLY A 40 -8.59 8.20 -8.00
N TRP A 41 -9.12 8.45 -9.20
CA TRP A 41 -8.60 9.43 -10.16
C TRP A 41 -9.03 10.86 -9.82
N SER A 42 -8.38 11.89 -10.38
CA SER A 42 -8.54 13.30 -9.93
C SER A 42 -9.37 14.19 -10.85
N HIS A 43 -9.72 13.73 -12.06
CA HIS A 43 -10.13 14.68 -13.10
C HIS A 43 -11.62 15.06 -13.06
N GLN A 44 -12.54 14.19 -12.62
CA GLN A 44 -13.97 14.50 -12.57
C GLN A 44 -14.70 13.70 -11.49
N VAL A 45 -14.39 13.92 -10.21
CA VAL A 45 -15.04 13.16 -9.15
C VAL A 45 -15.90 14.00 -8.25
N HIS A 46 -17.02 13.39 -7.83
CA HIS A 46 -17.93 13.85 -6.80
C HIS A 46 -17.16 14.52 -5.63
N PRO A 47 -17.60 15.69 -5.11
CA PRO A 47 -16.83 16.49 -4.15
C PRO A 47 -16.31 15.71 -2.93
N PHE A 48 -17.09 14.74 -2.44
CA PHE A 48 -16.70 13.88 -1.32
C PHE A 48 -15.47 13.03 -1.65
N PHE A 49 -15.43 12.38 -2.82
CA PHE A 49 -14.34 11.48 -3.19
C PHE A 49 -13.01 12.22 -3.43
N GLN A 50 -13.05 13.49 -3.84
CA GLN A 50 -11.86 14.34 -3.95
C GLN A 50 -11.24 14.67 -2.59
N TYR A 51 -12.06 14.86 -1.54
CA TYR A 51 -11.60 15.21 -0.21
C TYR A 51 -10.83 14.04 0.42
N TYR A 52 -11.44 12.84 0.43
CA TYR A 52 -10.83 11.64 1.00
C TYR A 52 -9.53 11.24 0.28
N LYS A 53 -9.50 11.36 -1.06
CA LYS A 53 -8.30 11.12 -1.84
C LYS A 53 -7.15 12.05 -1.45
N ARG A 54 -7.39 13.36 -1.46
CA ARG A 54 -6.34 14.37 -1.21
C ARG A 54 -5.73 14.20 0.17
N ASP A 55 -6.55 13.85 1.16
CA ASP A 55 -6.09 13.62 2.51
C ASP A 55 -5.26 12.33 2.60
N ALA A 56 -5.72 11.21 2.02
CA ALA A 56 -4.97 9.95 2.02
C ALA A 56 -3.61 10.05 1.28
N GLU A 57 -3.56 10.65 0.09
CA GLU A 57 -2.30 10.85 -0.64
C GLU A 57 -1.33 11.75 0.13
N ARG A 58 -1.83 12.84 0.70
CA ARG A 58 -1.02 13.78 1.48
C ARG A 58 -0.49 13.14 2.76
N THR A 59 -1.35 12.46 3.51
CA THR A 59 -0.98 11.77 4.74
C THR A 59 0.01 10.65 4.47
N THR A 60 -0.23 9.84 3.44
CA THR A 60 0.71 8.78 3.04
C THR A 60 2.04 9.35 2.59
N LYS A 61 2.05 10.45 1.81
CA LYS A 61 3.30 11.13 1.43
C LYS A 61 4.09 11.59 2.65
N LYS A 62 3.43 12.19 3.65
CA LYS A 62 4.07 12.57 4.92
C LYS A 62 4.62 11.35 5.66
N ALA A 63 3.88 10.25 5.70
CA ALA A 63 4.32 9.00 6.33
C ALA A 63 5.58 8.43 5.65
N LEU A 64 5.63 8.44 4.31
CA LEU A 64 6.80 8.01 3.55
C LEU A 64 8.02 8.91 3.79
N ASP A 65 7.80 10.22 3.94
CA ASP A 65 8.87 11.15 4.29
C ASP A 65 9.31 10.99 5.75
N HIS A 66 8.40 10.65 6.67
CA HIS A 66 8.72 10.28 8.05
C HIS A 66 9.58 9.01 8.08
N LEU A 67 9.17 7.95 7.37
CA LEU A 67 9.92 6.68 7.28
C LEU A 67 11.37 6.93 6.89
N LYS A 68 11.65 7.75 5.86
CA LYS A 68 13.02 8.10 5.44
C LYS A 68 13.87 8.75 6.54
N ASN A 69 13.22 9.38 7.52
CA ASN A 69 13.86 10.13 8.60
C ASN A 69 13.86 9.36 9.94
N ILE A 70 13.20 8.20 10.04
CA ILE A 70 13.20 7.38 11.26
C ILE A 70 14.62 6.85 11.52
N ASP A 71 15.01 6.95 12.79
CA ASP A 71 16.38 7.10 13.28
C ASP A 71 17.43 6.14 12.67
N LYS A 72 18.58 6.73 12.33
CA LYS A 72 19.73 6.08 11.69
C LYS A 72 20.47 5.13 12.65
N ASN A 73 20.16 5.14 13.94
CA ASN A 73 20.90 4.46 15.01
C ASN A 73 20.61 2.96 15.20
N GLN A 74 19.61 2.37 14.53
CA GLN A 74 19.40 0.92 14.50
C GLN A 74 19.85 0.33 13.14
N GLN A 75 20.79 -0.62 13.17
CA GLN A 75 21.62 -1.09 12.03
C GLN A 75 20.92 -1.99 10.98
N GLN A 76 19.60 -1.96 10.84
CA GLN A 76 18.93 -2.74 9.79
C GLN A 76 18.55 -1.83 8.62
N ASN A 77 19.16 -2.06 7.45
CA ASN A 77 18.74 -1.43 6.20
C ASN A 77 17.54 -2.21 5.68
N ARG A 78 16.36 -1.60 5.64
CA ARG A 78 15.15 -2.22 5.11
C ARG A 78 14.77 -1.59 3.77
N ASN A 79 14.49 -2.41 2.78
CA ASN A 79 14.03 -1.97 1.46
C ASN A 79 12.51 -2.07 1.40
N PHE A 80 11.86 -0.96 1.04
CA PHE A 80 10.42 -0.83 0.89
C PHE A 80 10.11 -0.56 -0.58
N ALA A 81 9.13 -1.28 -1.15
CA ALA A 81 8.49 -0.85 -2.37
C ALA A 81 7.14 -0.21 -2.02
N PHE A 82 6.82 0.89 -2.68
CA PHE A 82 5.56 1.58 -2.52
C PHE A 82 4.97 1.89 -3.89
N ILE A 83 3.77 1.38 -4.13
CA ILE A 83 3.04 1.56 -5.39
C ILE A 83 1.80 2.40 -5.09
N THR A 84 1.65 3.53 -5.78
CA THR A 84 0.36 4.22 -5.83
C THR A 84 -0.42 3.67 -7.01
N CYS A 85 -1.53 2.97 -6.76
CA CYS A 85 -2.42 2.45 -7.79
C CYS A 85 -3.67 3.33 -7.89
N ASN A 86 -3.85 3.94 -9.05
CA ASN A 86 -5.06 4.69 -9.38
C ASN A 86 -6.14 3.72 -9.89
N VAL A 87 -7.28 3.67 -9.20
CA VAL A 87 -8.38 2.75 -9.49
C VAL A 87 -9.39 3.29 -10.51
N GLY A 88 -9.18 4.50 -11.03
CA GLY A 88 -10.14 5.19 -11.89
C GLY A 88 -11.04 6.15 -11.10
N ASP A 89 -12.01 6.77 -11.78
CA ASP A 89 -12.99 7.64 -11.14
C ASP A 89 -14.00 6.83 -10.30
N TRP A 90 -14.90 7.54 -9.63
CA TRP A 90 -15.89 6.94 -8.74
C TRP A 90 -16.85 6.03 -9.50
N GLU A 91 -17.30 6.45 -10.68
CA GLU A 91 -18.14 5.65 -11.56
C GLU A 91 -17.46 4.33 -11.92
N ALA A 92 -16.23 4.36 -12.43
CA ALA A 92 -15.45 3.18 -12.79
C ALA A 92 -15.16 2.27 -11.59
N TRP A 93 -14.97 2.83 -10.40
CA TRP A 93 -14.80 2.04 -9.17
C TRP A 93 -16.08 1.31 -8.74
N LEU A 94 -17.24 1.97 -8.89
CA LEU A 94 -18.52 1.40 -8.53
C LEU A 94 -18.99 0.33 -9.51
N GLU A 95 -18.47 0.31 -10.74
CA GLU A 95 -18.80 -0.72 -11.71
C GLU A 95 -18.56 -2.14 -11.14
N PRO A 96 -19.56 -3.04 -11.21
CA PRO A 96 -19.41 -4.41 -10.74
C PRO A 96 -18.29 -5.19 -11.43
N THR A 97 -17.88 -4.72 -12.62
CA THR A 97 -16.84 -5.27 -13.48
C THR A 97 -15.45 -4.70 -13.23
N SER A 98 -15.29 -3.80 -12.24
CA SER A 98 -13.98 -3.27 -11.88
C SER A 98 -13.03 -4.39 -11.48
N SER A 99 -12.02 -4.63 -12.33
CA SER A 99 -11.11 -5.78 -12.19
C SER A 99 -10.33 -5.76 -10.88
N LEU A 100 -9.98 -4.57 -10.37
CA LEU A 100 -9.32 -4.40 -9.08
C LEU A 100 -10.23 -4.75 -7.90
N ARG A 101 -11.51 -4.37 -7.95
CA ARG A 101 -12.49 -4.65 -6.89
C ARG A 101 -12.89 -6.13 -6.84
N MET A 102 -12.87 -6.78 -8.01
CA MET A 102 -13.14 -8.20 -8.17
C MET A 102 -11.94 -9.08 -7.80
N ASP A 103 -10.72 -8.53 -7.78
CA ASP A 103 -9.53 -9.30 -7.45
C ASP A 103 -9.48 -9.64 -5.95
N ALA A 104 -9.80 -10.89 -5.65
CA ALA A 104 -9.77 -11.42 -4.29
C ALA A 104 -8.36 -11.45 -3.69
N THR A 105 -7.31 -11.52 -4.53
CA THR A 105 -5.91 -11.52 -4.07
C THR A 105 -5.49 -10.16 -3.51
N LEU A 106 -6.10 -9.07 -3.99
CA LEU A 106 -5.85 -7.71 -3.50
C LEU A 106 -6.73 -7.37 -2.29
N GLY A 107 -7.93 -7.96 -2.19
CA GLY A 107 -8.84 -7.75 -1.06
C GLY A 107 -9.38 -6.32 -0.92
N VAL A 108 -9.28 -5.50 -1.98
CA VAL A 108 -9.67 -4.10 -1.98
C VAL A 108 -11.15 -3.97 -2.31
N LYS A 109 -11.91 -3.36 -1.39
CA LYS A 109 -13.38 -3.17 -1.53
C LYS A 109 -13.80 -1.71 -1.52
N ILE A 110 -12.94 -0.84 -1.00
CA ILE A 110 -13.12 0.60 -1.00
C ILE A 110 -11.80 1.29 -1.41
N ALA A 111 -11.86 2.58 -1.69
CA ALA A 111 -10.70 3.44 -1.87
C ALA A 111 -10.93 4.74 -1.06
N PRO A 112 -9.93 5.29 -0.36
CA PRO A 112 -8.54 4.84 -0.32
C PRO A 112 -8.35 3.52 0.44
N THR A 113 -7.36 2.73 0.06
CA THR A 113 -6.95 1.52 0.80
C THR A 113 -5.46 1.31 0.66
N LEU A 114 -4.77 1.08 1.77
CA LEU A 114 -3.35 0.73 1.79
C LEU A 114 -3.22 -0.73 2.23
N ILE A 115 -2.49 -1.54 1.46
CA ILE A 115 -2.19 -2.93 1.83
C ILE A 115 -0.69 -3.20 1.84
N GLU A 116 -0.28 -4.22 2.59
CA GLU A 116 0.96 -4.95 2.35
C GLU A 116 0.68 -6.13 1.40
N TYR A 117 1.53 -6.31 0.38
CA TYR A 117 1.40 -7.33 -0.64
C TYR A 117 2.60 -8.28 -0.64
N SER A 118 2.34 -9.59 -0.57
CA SER A 118 3.38 -10.60 -0.72
C SER A 118 3.70 -10.81 -2.20
N LEU A 119 4.89 -10.42 -2.65
CA LEU A 119 5.34 -10.73 -4.01
C LEU A 119 5.52 -12.24 -4.23
N GLU A 120 5.86 -12.98 -3.17
CA GLU A 120 6.05 -14.43 -3.20
C GLU A 120 4.70 -15.14 -3.36
N ASP A 121 3.76 -14.85 -2.46
CA ASP A 121 2.47 -15.53 -2.42
C ASP A 121 1.42 -14.93 -3.37
N GLY A 122 1.69 -13.75 -3.91
CA GLY A 122 0.84 -13.09 -4.88
C GLY A 122 -0.48 -12.55 -4.32
N HIS A 123 -0.57 -12.28 -3.02
CA HIS A 123 -1.79 -11.76 -2.39
C HIS A 123 -1.49 -10.77 -1.24
N CYS A 124 -2.54 -10.05 -0.81
CA CYS A 124 -2.54 -9.17 0.36
C CYS A 124 -2.18 -9.97 1.61
N VAL A 125 -1.20 -9.50 2.39
CA VAL A 125 -0.83 -10.15 3.66
C VAL A 125 -2.00 -10.03 4.64
N GLU A 126 -2.33 -11.14 5.31
CA GLU A 126 -3.47 -11.19 6.23
C GLU A 126 -3.31 -10.18 7.38
N GLY A 127 -4.37 -9.42 7.66
CA GLY A 127 -4.37 -8.40 8.70
C GLY A 127 -3.52 -7.15 8.40
N GLN A 128 -2.90 -7.05 7.23
CA GLN A 128 -2.07 -5.92 6.82
C GLN A 128 -2.79 -5.04 5.78
N LYS A 129 -3.87 -4.40 6.24
CA LYS A 129 -4.72 -3.53 5.44
C LYS A 129 -5.22 -2.34 6.25
N LEU A 130 -5.19 -1.15 5.66
CA LEU A 130 -5.84 0.06 6.12
C LEU A 130 -6.91 0.48 5.11
N ASP A 131 -8.18 0.35 5.50
CA ASP A 131 -9.34 0.59 4.64
C ASP A 131 -10.44 1.36 5.38
N SER A 132 -10.04 2.34 6.18
CA SER A 132 -10.98 3.27 6.81
C SER A 132 -10.39 4.68 6.83
N ASP A 133 -11.24 5.69 6.86
CA ASP A 133 -10.81 7.09 6.80
C ASP A 133 -9.95 7.48 8.00
N GLU A 134 -10.22 6.89 9.17
CA GLU A 134 -9.48 7.10 10.40
C GLU A 134 -7.99 6.75 10.24
N HIS A 135 -7.68 5.70 9.47
CA HIS A 135 -6.31 5.27 9.21
C HIS A 135 -5.49 6.27 8.37
N PHE A 136 -6.14 7.21 7.69
CA PHE A 136 -5.49 8.21 6.84
C PHE A 136 -5.51 9.62 7.44
N GLN A 137 -5.89 9.76 8.72
CA GLN A 137 -5.89 11.05 9.42
C GLN A 137 -4.49 11.50 9.79
N THR A 138 -3.61 10.58 10.21
CA THR A 138 -2.25 10.92 10.64
C THR A 138 -1.18 10.10 9.92
N ALA A 139 0.00 10.71 9.75
CA ALA A 139 1.13 10.03 9.15
C ALA A 139 1.68 8.91 10.06
N ASN A 140 1.42 8.99 11.37
CA ASN A 140 1.95 8.04 12.34
C ASN A 140 1.27 6.68 12.19
N ASP A 141 -0.04 6.64 11.98
CA ASP A 141 -0.78 5.38 11.80
C ASP A 141 -0.24 4.59 10.60
N ILE A 142 0.06 5.28 9.50
CA ILE A 142 0.64 4.68 8.29
C ILE A 142 2.09 4.23 8.54
N VAL A 143 2.88 5.03 9.25
CA VAL A 143 4.26 4.65 9.63
C VAL A 143 4.26 3.40 10.50
N GLU A 144 3.41 3.37 11.54
CA GLU A 144 3.28 2.24 12.45
C GLU A 144 2.83 0.99 11.69
N PHE A 145 1.83 1.12 10.82
CA PHE A 145 1.41 0.06 9.91
C PHE A 145 2.57 -0.49 9.08
N MET A 146 3.34 0.37 8.40
CA MET A 146 4.46 -0.05 7.56
C MET A 146 5.65 -0.65 8.33
N LEU A 147 5.78 -0.32 9.63
CA LEU A 147 6.85 -0.87 10.48
C LEU A 147 6.42 -2.12 11.25
N LYS A 148 5.10 -2.36 11.38
CA LYS A 148 4.53 -3.50 12.09
C LYS A 148 4.89 -4.77 11.34
N ARG A 149 5.68 -5.63 11.99
CA ARG A 149 5.95 -6.96 11.45
C ARG A 149 4.64 -7.75 11.43
N PRO A 150 4.33 -8.50 10.35
CA PRO A 150 3.33 -9.54 10.43
C PRO A 150 3.69 -10.43 11.62
N LEU A 151 2.71 -10.79 12.45
CA LEU A 151 2.92 -11.77 13.52
C LEU A 151 3.34 -13.06 12.83
N SER A 152 4.64 -13.36 12.80
CA SER A 152 5.10 -14.67 12.37
C SER A 152 4.48 -15.69 13.31
N ASN A 153 3.93 -16.77 12.77
CA ASN A 153 3.37 -17.94 13.49
C ASN A 153 4.42 -18.68 14.36
N GLN A 154 5.13 -17.98 15.23
CA GLN A 154 6.15 -18.51 16.15
C GLN A 154 5.69 -18.53 17.61
N GLU A 155 4.41 -18.30 17.90
CA GLU A 155 3.81 -18.56 19.22
C GLU A 155 2.90 -19.80 19.24
N MET A 156 3.17 -20.78 18.38
CA MET A 156 2.65 -22.15 18.54
C MET A 156 3.79 -23.09 18.95
N MET A 157 4.32 -22.92 20.15
CA MET A 157 4.90 -24.04 20.89
C MET A 157 4.00 -24.35 22.08
N PRO A 158 3.22 -25.44 22.04
CA PRO A 158 2.58 -25.94 23.24
C PRO A 158 3.67 -26.48 24.19
N ASN A 159 3.57 -26.11 25.46
CA ASN A 159 4.27 -26.75 26.58
C ASN A 159 3.84 -28.22 26.71
#